data_AF-A0A950LCP5-F1
#
_entry.id   AF-A0A950LCP5-F1
#
_cell.length_a   1.000
_cell.length_b   1.000
_cell.length_c   1.000
_cell.angle_alpha   90.00
_cell.angle_beta   90.00
_cell.angle_gamma   90.00
#
_symmetry.space_group_name_H-M   'P 1'
#
loop_
_entity.id
_entity.type
_entity.pdbx_description
1 polymer ?
#
loop_
_entity_poly.entity_id
_entity_poly.type
_entity_poly.pdbx_seq_one_letter_code
_entity_poly.pdbx_strand_id
1 'polypeptide(L)' 'MVLIGAPFLWLALFFLLPLLIVVKISLAESTIGIPPYTPLFANDGKLHATTANFALIAGDDLYL' A
#
# COMPACT_ATOMS: atom_id res chain seq x y z
N MET A 1 11.71 -28.21 13.07
CA MET A 1 10.76 -27.11 12.80
C MET A 1 11.37 -26.04 11.89
N VAL A 2 12.57 -25.51 12.18
CA VAL A 2 13.24 -24.49 11.34
C VAL A 2 13.41 -24.89 9.87
N LEU A 3 13.77 -26.15 9.60
CA LEU A 3 13.95 -26.66 8.23
C LEU A 3 12.67 -26.58 7.37
N ILE A 4 11.50 -26.80 8.00
CA ILE A 4 10.20 -26.74 7.32
C ILE A 4 9.67 -25.31 7.33
N GLY A 5 9.82 -24.59 8.43
CA GLY A 5 9.30 -23.23 8.59
C GLY A 5 10.01 -22.18 7.73
N ALA A 6 11.31 -22.33 7.47
CA ALA A 6 12.07 -21.35 6.70
C ALA A 6 11.54 -21.16 5.26
N PRO A 7 11.25 -22.23 4.47
CA PRO A 7 10.59 -22.09 3.17
C PRO A 7 9.23 -21.38 3.23
N PHE A 8 8.38 -21.72 4.21
CA PHE A 8 7.06 -21.07 4.34
C PHE A 8 7.16 -19.60 4.74
N LEU A 9 8.10 -19.24 5.61
CA LEU A 9 8.36 -17.85 5.96
C LEU A 9 8.82 -17.04 4.75
N TRP A 10 9.70 -17.61 3.92
CA TRP A 10 10.14 -17.00 2.68
C TRP A 10 8.96 -16.76 1.73
N LEU A 11 8.15 -17.79 1.50
CA LEU A 11 6.95 -17.67 0.67
C LEU A 11 5.99 -16.60 1.21
N ALA A 12 5.71 -16.60 2.52
CA ALA A 12 4.85 -15.61 3.14
C ALA A 12 5.39 -14.18 2.98
N LEU A 13 6.70 -13.97 3.18
CA LEU A 13 7.31 -12.66 3.03
C LEU A 13 7.18 -12.13 1.59
N PHE A 14 7.53 -12.95 0.60
CA PHE A 14 7.47 -12.53 -0.81
C PHE A 14 6.04 -12.48 -1.35
N PHE A 15 5.11 -13.24 -0.76
CA PHE A 15 3.69 -13.13 -1.05
C PHE A 15 3.08 -11.83 -0.48
N LEU A 16 3.44 -11.48 0.75
CA LEU A 16 2.91 -10.27 1.42
C LEU A 16 3.55 -8.99 0.91
N LEU A 17 4.82 -9.01 0.53
CA LEU A 17 5.55 -7.83 0.05
C LEU A 17 4.79 -7.03 -1.05
N PRO A 18 4.33 -7.63 -2.16
CA PRO A 18 3.56 -6.90 -3.16
C PRO A 18 2.23 -6.35 -2.61
N LEU A 19 1.54 -7.09 -1.73
CA LEU A 19 0.30 -6.61 -1.10
C LEU A 19 0.56 -5.40 -0.20
N LEU A 20 1.64 -5.41 0.58
CA LEU A 20 2.05 -4.30 1.42
C LEU A 20 2.37 -3.05 0.59
N ILE A 21 2.98 -3.21 -0.59
CA ILE A 21 3.23 -2.10 -1.52
C ILE A 21 1.92 -1.51 -2.00
N VAL A 22 0.95 -2.33 -2.41
CA VAL A 22 -0.38 -1.87 -2.84
C VAL A 22 -1.11 -1.15 -1.70
N VAL A 23 -1.09 -1.70 -0.49
CA VAL A 23 -1.70 -1.05 0.69
C VAL A 23 -1.09 0.33 0.94
N LYS A 24 0.25 0.44 0.90
CA LYS A 24 0.95 1.72 1.06
C LYS A 24 0.52 2.76 0.02
N ILE A 25 0.38 2.35 -1.24
CA ILE A 25 -0.03 3.25 -2.33
C ILE A 25 -1.51 3.62 -2.19
N SER A 26 -2.37 2.67 -1.83
CA SER A 26 -3.82 2.91 -1.68
C SER A 26 -4.16 3.94 -0.59
N LEU A 27 -3.31 4.03 0.44
CA LEU A 27 -3.44 4.98 1.55
C LEU A 27 -2.66 6.28 1.32
N ALA A 28 -1.84 6.38 0.27
CA ALA A 28 -1.10 7.59 -0.04
C ALA A 28 -1.96 8.57 -0.84
N GLU A 29 -1.66 9.86 -0.73
CA GLU A 29 -2.34 10.87 -1.55
C GLU A 29 -1.80 10.85 -2.98
N SER A 30 -2.69 10.85 -3.97
CA SER A 30 -2.28 10.94 -5.37
C SER A 30 -1.81 12.34 -5.69
N THR A 31 -0.67 12.45 -6.38
CA THR A 31 -0.09 13.75 -6.74
C THR A 31 0.47 13.71 -8.16
N ILE A 32 0.53 14.88 -8.78
CA ILE A 32 1.15 15.05 -10.08
C ILE A 32 2.67 15.10 -9.88
N GLY A 33 3.35 14.00 -10.15
CA GLY A 33 4.80 13.87 -9.96
C GLY A 33 5.31 12.45 -10.15
N ILE A 34 6.61 12.26 -9.91
CA ILE A 34 7.26 10.94 -9.89
C ILE A 34 7.93 10.78 -8.51
N PRO A 35 7.53 9.79 -7.69
CA PRO A 35 6.41 8.85 -7.89
C PRO A 35 5.02 9.54 -7.90
N PRO A 36 3.98 8.94 -8.53
CA PRO A 36 2.64 9.53 -8.65
C PRO A 36 1.79 9.41 -7.37
N TYR A 37 2.45 9.37 -6.21
CA TYR A 37 1.85 9.28 -4.88
C TYR A 37 2.78 9.91 -3.86
N THR A 38 2.23 10.44 -2.77
CA THR A 38 3.01 11.01 -1.69
C THR A 38 3.65 9.92 -0.82
N PRO A 39 4.80 10.19 -0.18
CA PRO A 39 5.34 9.29 0.83
C PRO A 39 4.36 9.12 2.00
N LEU A 40 3.99 7.88 2.32
CA LEU A 40 3.12 7.57 3.45
C LEU A 40 3.71 8.03 4.80
N PHE A 41 5.04 8.00 4.91
CA PHE A 41 5.77 8.54 6.04
C PHE A 41 6.57 9.75 5.58
N ALA A 42 6.31 10.90 6.19
CA ALA A 42 7.09 12.11 5.97
C ALA A 42 8.50 11.97 6.59
N ASN A 43 9.42 12.86 6.20
CA ASN A 43 10.79 12.87 6.70
C ASN A 43 10.89 13.09 8.23
N ASP A 44 9.85 13.65 8.84
CA ASP A 44 9.72 13.82 10.29
C ASP A 44 9.07 12.61 10.99
N GLY A 45 8.81 11.53 10.26
CA GLY A 45 8.22 10.29 10.76
C GLY A 45 6.70 10.33 10.88
N LYS A 46 6.03 11.42 10.48
CA LYS A 46 4.56 11.50 10.54
C LYS A 46 3.91 10.65 9.46
N LEU A 47 2.82 10.01 9.83
CA LEU A 47 1.98 9.23 8.93
C LEU A 47 1.02 10.16 8.19
N HIS A 48 1.14 10.22 6.86
CA HIS A 48 0.24 10.95 5.96
C HIS A 48 -0.60 9.96 5.16
N ALA A 49 -1.64 9.41 5.80
CA ALA A 49 -2.56 8.46 5.19
C ALA A 49 -3.90 9.13 4.84
N THR A 50 -4.50 8.75 3.72
CA THR A 50 -5.81 9.22 3.26
C THR A 50 -6.69 8.06 2.80
N THR A 51 -8.00 8.18 3.00
CA THR A 51 -9.01 7.26 2.47
C THR A 51 -9.71 7.82 1.22
N ALA A 52 -9.29 8.99 0.74
CA ALA A 52 -9.93 9.67 -0.39
C ALA A 52 -9.92 8.84 -1.68
N ASN A 53 -8.87 8.03 -1.91
CA ASN A 53 -8.80 7.16 -3.08
C ASN A 53 -9.94 6.12 -3.11
N PHE A 54 -10.31 5.57 -1.95
CA PHE A 54 -11.43 4.63 -1.84
C PHE A 54 -12.78 5.33 -2.01
N ALA A 55 -12.92 6.51 -1.42
CA ALA A 55 -14.14 7.31 -1.54
C ALA A 55 -14.40 7.75 -2.99
N LEU A 56 -13.34 8.09 -3.73
CA LEU A 56 -13.41 8.44 -5.15
C LEU A 56 -13.99 7.30 -5.98
N ILE A 57 -13.48 6.08 -5.80
CA ILE A 57 -13.94 4.92 -6.57
C ILE A 57 -15.35 4.48 -6.12
N ALA A 58 -15.64 4.53 -4.82
CA ALA A 58 -16.94 4.11 -4.28
C ALA A 58 -18.08 5.06 -4.67
N GLY A 59 -17.79 6.33 -4.92
CA GLY A 59 -18.77 7.34 -5.32
C GLY A 59 -18.81 7.62 -6.81
N ASP A 60 -18.06 6.87 -7.62
CA ASP A 60 -18.02 7.05 -9.06
C ASP A 60 -19.11 6.20 -9.73
N ASP A 61 -20.11 6.89 -10.31
CA ASP A 61 -21.25 6.29 -11.02
C ASP A 61 -20.81 5.41 -12.21
N LEU A 62 -19.56 5.54 -12.70
CA LEU A 62 -19.01 4.66 -13.74
C LEU A 62 -18.74 3.23 -13.23
N TYR A 63 -18.63 3.03 -11.92
CA TYR A 63 -18.29 1.75 -11.29
C TYR A 63 -19.48 1.10 -10.56
N LEU A 64 -20.68 1.69 -10.62
CA LEU A 64 -21.93 1.18 -10.04
C LEU A 64 -22.87 0.58 -11.10
#